data_AF-A0A172QF51-F1
#
_entry.id   AF-A0A172QF51-F1
#
_cell.length_a   1.000
_cell.length_b   1.000
_cell.length_c   1.000
_cell.angle_alpha   90.00
_cell.angle_beta   90.00
_cell.angle_gamma   90.00
#
_symmetry.space_group_name_H-M   'P 1'
#
loop_
_entity.id
_entity.type
_entity.pdbx_description
1 polymer ?
#
loop_
_entity_poly.entity_id
_entity_poly.type
_entity_poly.pdbx_seq_one_letter_code
_entity_poly.pdbx_strand_id
1 'polypeptide(L)'
;EELSEPTDKRMFVLAAALKQNETVEKLYSLTKIDKWFLHRMKNIINLQNLLENYKYTNLPIELLVKSKQLGFSDKQIASFIECTELMVRKTRDENGLKPFNKQIDTVA
;
A
#
# COMPACT_ATOMS: atom_id res chain seq x y z
N GLU A 1 2.94 -3.28 23.93
CA GLU A 1 2.20 -2.19 24.59
C GLU A 1 1.58 -1.22 23.58
N GLU A 2 2.32 -0.73 22.59
CA GLU A 2 1.79 0.26 21.63
C GLU A 2 0.63 -0.19 20.71
N LEU A 3 0.39 -1.52 20.55
CA LEU A 3 -0.76 -2.02 19.79
C LEU A 3 -2.05 -2.10 20.63
N SER A 4 -1.90 -2.39 21.93
CA SER A 4 -3.01 -2.46 22.88
C SER A 4 -3.47 -1.08 23.32
N GLU A 5 -2.56 -0.11 23.38
CA GLU A 5 -2.89 1.28 23.70
C GLU A 5 -3.18 2.08 22.43
N PRO A 6 -4.32 2.80 22.37
CA PRO A 6 -4.65 3.63 21.22
C PRO A 6 -3.80 4.91 21.22
N THR A 7 -2.63 4.84 20.58
CA THR A 7 -1.75 5.98 20.34
C THR A 7 -1.87 6.50 18.90
N ASP A 8 -1.40 7.72 18.67
CA ASP A 8 -1.27 8.33 17.34
C ASP A 8 -0.34 7.52 16.41
N LYS A 9 0.69 6.88 16.99
CA LYS A 9 1.65 6.06 16.25
C LYS A 9 1.17 4.65 15.94
N ARG A 10 0.04 4.23 16.50
CA ARG A 10 -0.48 2.85 16.40
C ARG A 10 -0.56 2.32 14.98
N MET A 11 -0.94 3.17 14.01
CA MET A 11 -1.05 2.78 12.61
C MET A 11 0.30 2.39 11.99
N PHE A 12 1.38 3.06 12.37
CA PHE A 12 2.73 2.74 11.89
C PHE A 12 3.25 1.46 12.54
N VAL A 13 3.00 1.28 13.84
CA VAL A 13 3.36 0.05 14.57
C VAL A 13 2.62 -1.14 13.97
N LEU A 14 1.34 -0.97 13.63
CA LEU A 14 0.53 -2.03 13.03
C LEU A 14 1.01 -2.39 11.62
N ALA A 15 1.39 -1.40 10.81
CA ALA A 15 2.02 -1.65 9.52
C ALA A 15 3.36 -2.41 9.67
N ALA A 16 4.18 -2.04 10.65
CA ALA A 16 5.44 -2.75 10.94
C ALA A 16 5.19 -4.20 11.40
N ALA A 17 4.21 -4.43 12.28
CA ALA A 17 3.82 -5.76 12.72
C ALA A 17 3.34 -6.64 11.56
N LEU A 18 2.49 -6.10 10.68
CA LEU A 18 2.07 -6.79 9.46
C LEU A 18 3.24 -7.11 8.54
N LYS A 19 4.23 -6.21 8.41
CA LYS A 19 5.45 -6.45 7.63
C LYS A 19 6.33 -7.55 8.24
N GLN A 20 6.28 -7.74 9.56
CA GLN A 20 6.94 -8.83 10.28
C GLN A 20 6.16 -10.16 10.25
N ASN A 21 5.15 -10.29 9.39
CA ASN A 21 4.31 -11.49 9.24
C ASN A 21 3.48 -11.85 10.49
N GLU A 22 3.16 -10.88 11.35
CA GLU A 22 2.22 -11.10 12.45
C GLU A 22 0.82 -11.47 11.93
N THR A 23 0.12 -12.36 12.64
CA THR A 23 -1.19 -12.85 12.20
C THR A 23 -2.29 -11.83 12.43
N VAL A 24 -3.30 -11.85 11.55
CA VAL A 24 -4.47 -10.96 11.68
C VAL A 24 -5.23 -11.26 12.97
N GLU A 25 -5.27 -12.52 13.40
CA GLU A 25 -5.90 -12.97 14.63
C GLU A 25 -5.24 -12.35 15.87
N LYS A 26 -3.91 -12.31 15.90
CA LYS A 26 -3.15 -11.69 16.99
C LYS A 26 -3.29 -10.17 16.98
N LEU A 27 -3.25 -9.54 15.81
CA LEU A 27 -3.48 -8.10 15.71
C LEU A 27 -4.91 -7.72 16.13
N TYR A 28 -5.90 -8.53 15.78
CA TYR A 28 -7.28 -8.36 16.24
C TYR A 28 -7.40 -8.48 17.76
N SER A 29 -6.76 -9.49 18.38
CA SER A 29 -6.86 -9.69 19.82
C SER A 29 -6.30 -8.51 20.61
N LEU A 30 -5.20 -7.92 20.12
CA LEU A 30 -4.54 -6.75 20.71
C LEU A 30 -5.26 -5.44 20.41
N THR A 31 -5.75 -5.25 19.18
CA THR A 31 -6.21 -3.94 18.73
C THR A 31 -7.72 -3.74 18.73
N LYS A 32 -8.48 -4.84 18.64
CA LYS A 32 -9.93 -4.88 18.37
C LYS A 32 -10.36 -4.19 17.07
N ILE A 33 -9.41 -3.86 16.18
CA ILE A 33 -9.72 -3.40 14.82
C ILE A 33 -10.30 -4.58 14.06
N ASP A 34 -11.45 -4.39 13.42
CA ASP A 34 -12.12 -5.46 12.69
C ASP A 34 -11.17 -6.13 11.68
N LYS A 35 -11.24 -7.47 11.60
CA LYS A 35 -10.36 -8.28 10.76
C LYS A 35 -10.42 -7.85 9.29
N TRP A 36 -11.58 -7.38 8.81
CA TRP A 36 -11.74 -6.87 7.46
C TRP A 36 -10.74 -5.74 7.17
N PHE A 37 -10.59 -4.76 8.07
CA PHE A 37 -9.62 -3.67 7.90
C PHE A 37 -8.18 -4.18 7.99
N LEU A 38 -7.90 -5.10 8.91
CA LEU A 38 -6.57 -5.71 9.05
C LEU A 38 -6.17 -6.48 7.79
N HIS A 39 -7.11 -7.19 7.14
CA HIS A 39 -6.88 -7.83 5.84
C HIS A 39 -6.62 -6.80 4.73
N ARG A 40 -7.34 -5.67 4.70
CA ARG A 40 -7.06 -4.58 3.75
C ARG A 40 -5.65 -4.02 3.93
N MET A 41 -5.23 -3.78 5.18
CA MET A 41 -3.87 -3.32 5.49
C MET A 41 -2.83 -4.38 5.10
N LYS A 42 -3.08 -5.65 5.39
CA LYS A 42 -2.20 -6.75 4.96
C LYS A 42 -2.02 -6.80 3.44
N ASN A 43 -3.08 -6.56 2.67
CA ASN A 43 -2.99 -6.50 1.21
C ASN A 43 -2.05 -5.37 0.72
N ILE A 44 -2.08 -4.21 1.37
CA ILE A 44 -1.18 -3.09 1.08
C ILE A 44 0.27 -3.51 1.37
N ILE A 45 0.53 -4.10 2.54
CA ILE A 45 1.87 -4.57 2.93
C ILE A 45 2.39 -5.69 2.01
N ASN A 46 1.53 -6.63 1.62
CA ASN A 46 1.88 -7.69 0.68
C ASN A 46 2.30 -7.11 -0.68
N LEU A 47 1.59 -6.10 -1.18
CA LEU A 47 1.95 -5.45 -2.43
C LEU A 47 3.26 -4.66 -2.29
N GLN A 48 3.47 -3.98 -1.17
CA GLN A 48 4.75 -3.34 -0.87
C GLN A 48 5.90 -4.36 -0.91
N ASN A 49 5.79 -5.47 -0.19
CA ASN A 49 6.80 -6.52 -0.18
C ASN A 49 7.04 -7.10 -1.58
N LEU A 50 6.00 -7.21 -2.40
CA LEU A 50 6.13 -7.64 -3.78
C LEU A 50 6.90 -6.62 -4.62
N LEU A 51 6.61 -5.32 -4.48
CA LEU A 51 7.32 -4.23 -5.18
C LEU A 51 8.80 -4.18 -4.82
N GLU A 52 9.15 -4.41 -3.54
CA GLU A 52 10.54 -4.43 -3.05
C GLU A 52 11.38 -5.55 -3.71
N ASN A 53 10.77 -6.54 -4.36
CA ASN A 53 11.46 -7.57 -5.15
C ASN A 53 11.81 -7.16 -6.59
N TYR A 54 11.34 -5.99 -7.04
CA TYR A 54 11.60 -5.46 -8.38
C TYR A 54 12.50 -4.23 -8.32
N LYS A 55 13.16 -3.97 -9.44
CA LYS A 55 13.85 -2.71 -9.74
C LYS A 55 13.07 -1.96 -10.81
N TYR A 56 13.36 -0.68 -10.96
CA TYR A 56 12.75 0.13 -12.02
C TYR A 56 12.81 -0.52 -13.42
N THR A 57 13.92 -1.18 -13.75
CA THR A 57 14.15 -1.77 -15.08
C THR A 57 13.31 -3.01 -15.38
N ASN A 58 12.80 -3.70 -14.37
CA ASN A 58 12.06 -4.95 -14.54
C ASN A 58 10.66 -4.91 -13.91
N LEU A 59 10.16 -3.73 -13.54
CA LEU A 59 8.83 -3.57 -12.96
C LEU A 59 7.74 -3.86 -14.02
N PRO A 60 6.87 -4.86 -13.82
CA PRO A 60 5.76 -5.11 -14.72
C PRO A 60 4.74 -3.96 -14.67
N ILE A 61 4.23 -3.53 -15.83
CA ILE A 61 3.27 -2.42 -15.90
C ILE A 61 1.98 -2.70 -15.12
N GLU A 62 1.52 -3.96 -15.12
CA GLU A 62 0.37 -4.40 -14.35
C GLU A 62 0.57 -4.22 -12.83
N LEU A 63 1.81 -4.39 -12.37
CA LEU A 63 2.14 -4.20 -10.96
C LEU A 63 2.11 -2.71 -10.60
N LEU A 64 2.56 -1.84 -11.51
CA LEU A 64 2.43 -0.39 -11.36
C LEU A 64 0.95 0.02 -11.29
N VAL A 65 0.09 -0.54 -12.16
CA VAL A 65 -1.37 -0.29 -12.15
C VAL A 65 -1.98 -0.68 -10.80
N LYS A 66 -1.71 -1.91 -10.33
CA LYS A 66 -2.21 -2.41 -9.04
C LYS A 66 -1.77 -1.53 -7.87
N SER A 67 -0.53 -1.05 -7.91
CA SER A 67 0.01 -0.13 -6.91
C SER A 67 -0.74 1.20 -6.88
N LYS A 68 -1.04 1.79 -8.04
CA LYS A 68 -1.83 3.01 -8.11
C LYS A 68 -3.27 2.81 -7.64
N GLN A 69 -3.90 1.69 -7.99
CA GLN A 69 -5.26 1.34 -7.54
C GLN A 69 -5.35 1.12 -6.03
N LEU A 70 -4.30 0.57 -5.40
CA LEU A 70 -4.20 0.44 -3.95
C LEU A 70 -3.77 1.73 -3.24
N GLY A 71 -3.59 2.83 -3.96
CA GLY A 71 -3.36 4.16 -3.40
C GLY A 71 -1.90 4.54 -3.18
N PHE A 72 -0.94 3.77 -3.69
CA PHE A 72 0.48 4.12 -3.57
C PHE A 72 0.81 5.40 -4.35
N SER A 73 1.53 6.31 -3.70
CA SER A 73 2.10 7.50 -4.33
C SER A 73 3.30 7.14 -5.21
N ASP A 74 3.60 7.98 -6.21
CA ASP A 74 4.76 7.77 -7.10
C ASP A 74 6.06 7.77 -6.28
N LYS A 75 6.13 8.61 -5.23
CA LYS A 75 7.24 8.65 -4.26
C LYS A 75 7.44 7.34 -3.51
N GLN A 76 6.37 6.71 -3.02
CA GLN A 76 6.47 5.42 -2.32
C GLN A 76 6.95 4.32 -3.26
N ILE A 77 6.35 4.23 -4.46
CA ILE A 77 6.74 3.23 -5.47
C ILE A 77 8.22 3.40 -5.82
N ALA A 78 8.65 4.65 -6.07
CA ALA A 78 10.04 4.97 -6.38
C ALA A 78 11.01 4.53 -5.27
N SER A 79 10.62 4.70 -4.00
CA SER A 79 11.41 4.25 -2.86
C SER A 79 11.55 2.73 -2.78
N PHE A 80 10.55 1.95 -3.22
CA PHE A 80 10.60 0.49 -3.16
C PHE A 80 11.40 -0.13 -4.31
N ILE A 81 11.36 0.47 -5.49
CA ILE A 81 12.06 -0.04 -6.70
C ILE A 81 13.39 0.66 -6.99
N GLU A 82 13.86 1.47 -6.03
CA GLU A 82 15.13 2.22 -6.07
C GLU A 82 15.28 3.14 -7.29
N CYS A 83 14.31 4.03 -7.49
CA CYS A 83 14.40 5.07 -8.52
C CYS A 83 13.90 6.42 -8.01
N THR A 84 13.84 7.40 -8.92
CA THR A 84 13.27 8.71 -8.60
C THR A 84 11.77 8.74 -8.86
N GLU A 85 11.05 9.58 -8.12
CA GLU A 85 9.62 9.82 -8.32
C GLU A 85 9.31 10.25 -9.77
N LEU A 86 10.18 11.07 -10.38
CA LEU A 86 10.03 11.52 -11.76
C LEU A 86 10.06 10.37 -12.76
N MET A 87 10.88 9.33 -12.53
CA MET A 87 10.94 8.16 -13.41
C MET A 87 9.63 7.35 -13.35
N VAL A 88 9.07 7.15 -12.16
CA VAL A 88 7.76 6.50 -11.99
C VAL A 88 6.68 7.31 -12.68
N ARG A 89 6.67 8.63 -12.47
CA ARG A 89 5.71 9.55 -13.11
C ARG A 89 5.79 9.49 -14.63
N LYS A 90 7.00 9.52 -15.20
CA LYS A 90 7.24 9.42 -16.65
C LYS A 90 6.71 8.10 -17.19
N THR A 91 7.05 6.98 -16.55
CA THR A 91 6.54 5.64 -16.92
C THR A 91 5.01 5.61 -16.90
N ARG A 92 4.41 6.20 -15.88
CA ARG A 92 2.97 6.30 -15.71
C ARG A 92 2.33 7.09 -16.86
N ASP A 93 2.90 8.22 -17.23
CA ASP A 93 2.38 9.08 -18.30
C ASP A 93 2.58 8.45 -19.70
N GLU A 94 3.72 7.79 -19.96
CA GLU A 94 4.02 7.06 -21.21
C GLU A 94 3.05 5.88 -21.44
N ASN A 95 2.59 5.24 -20.37
CA ASN A 95 1.63 4.13 -20.42
C ASN A 95 0.17 4.59 -20.24
N GLY A 96 -0.10 5.90 -20.26
CA GLY A 96 -1.47 6.44 -20.16
C GLY A 96 -2.16 6.21 -18.81
N LEU A 97 -1.41 5.90 -17.75
CA LEU A 97 -1.91 5.55 -16.42
C LEU A 97 -2.35 6.81 -15.64
N LYS A 98 -3.51 7.37 -15.97
CA LYS A 98 -4.03 8.58 -15.33
C LYS A 98 -5.19 8.27 -14.39
N PRO A 99 -5.35 9.02 -13.28
CA PRO A 99 -6.52 8.89 -12.44
C PRO A 99 -7.78 9.35 -13.19
N PHE A 100 -8.94 8.84 -12.77
CA PHE A 100 -10.23 9.28 -13.26
C PHE A 100 -10.96 10.05 -12.16
N ASN A 101 -11.62 11.13 -12.55
CA ASN A 101 -12.55 11.84 -11.67
C ASN A 101 -13.92 11.16 -11.77
N LYS A 102 -14.54 10.89 -10.62
CA LYS A 102 -15.88 10.30 -10.52
C LYS A 102 -16.81 11.29 -9.83
N GLN A 103 -18.02 11.43 -10.35
CA GLN A 103 -19.08 12.22 -9.72
C GLN A 103 -19.78 11.35 -8.66
N ILE A 104 -20.21 11.99 -7.57
CA ILE A 104 -21.05 11.38 -6.55
C ILE A 104 -22.49 11.73 -6.90
N ASP A 105 -23.27 10.75 -7.35
CA ASP A 105 -24.64 10.93 -7.85
C ASP A 105 -25.72 10.42 -6.88
N THR A 106 -25.33 9.90 -5.72
CA THR A 106 -26.21 9.35 -4.65
C THR A 106 -27.07 8.15 -5.03
N VAL A 107 -27.12 7.74 -6.30
CA VAL A 107 -27.99 6.65 -6.81
C VAL A 107 -27.26 5.46 -7.47
N ALA A 108 -25.93 5.49 -7.53
CA ALA A 108 -25.02 4.39 -7.92
C ALA A 108 -25.07 3.91 -9.38
#